data_AF-A0A353TEF0-F1
#
_entry.id   AF-A0A353TEF0-F1
#
_cell.length_a   1.000
_cell.length_b   1.000
_cell.length_c   1.000
_cell.angle_alpha   90.00
_cell.angle_beta   90.00
_cell.angle_gamma   90.00
#
_symmetry.space_group_name_H-M   'P 1'
#
loop_
_entity.id
_entity.type
_entity.pdbx_description
1 polymer ?
#
loop_
_entity_poly.entity_id
_entity_poly.type
_entity_poly.pdbx_seq_one_letter_code
_entity_poly.pdbx_strand_id
1 'polypeptide(L)'
;AQVVDAMKQYTGVYFAAIGGAAALMAKCVESAEVIAFEELGTEAVRRLTVKELPVVVAIDCRGNDVYKLAREIINPLNHLD
;
A
#
# COMPACT_ATOMS: atom_id res chain seq x y z
N ALA A 1 -7.51 10.34 10.24
CA ALA A 1 -6.14 9.79 10.40
C ALA A 1 -5.32 10.39 9.29
N GLN A 2 -4.17 11.00 9.59
CA GLN A 2 -3.48 11.94 8.68
C GLN A 2 -3.34 11.43 7.23
N VAL A 3 -3.03 10.13 7.05
CA VAL A 3 -2.92 9.51 5.72
C VAL A 3 -4.28 9.43 4.99
N VAL A 4 -5.34 8.97 5.65
CA VAL A 4 -6.70 8.87 5.08
C VAL A 4 -7.22 10.25 4.69
N ASP A 5 -6.97 11.25 5.52
CA ASP A 5 -7.40 12.63 5.26
C ASP A 5 -6.67 13.20 4.02
N ALA A 6 -5.37 12.92 3.88
CA ALA A 6 -4.61 13.26 2.68
C ALA A 6 -5.11 12.53 1.42
N MET A 7 -5.46 11.24 1.51
CA MET A 7 -6.02 10.49 0.38
C MET A 7 -7.32 11.14 -0.13
N LYS A 8 -8.17 11.63 0.77
CA LYS A 8 -9.40 12.36 0.41
C LYS A 8 -9.11 13.71 -0.23
N GLN A 9 -8.15 14.45 0.32
CA GLN A 9 -7.80 15.79 -0.16
C GLN A 9 -7.15 15.76 -1.55
N TYR A 10 -6.25 14.81 -1.79
CA TYR A 10 -5.43 14.74 -3.00
C TYR A 10 -5.87 13.66 -4.00
N THR A 11 -7.02 13.01 -3.77
CA THR A 11 -7.54 11.91 -4.59
C THR A 11 -6.52 10.76 -4.74
N GLY A 12 -6.02 10.28 -3.60
CA GLY A 12 -5.07 9.18 -3.52
C GLY A 12 -5.72 7.83 -3.26
N VAL A 13 -4.99 6.75 -3.54
CA VAL A 13 -5.37 5.36 -3.26
C VAL A 13 -4.20 4.66 -2.59
N TYR A 14 -4.48 3.87 -1.55
CA TYR A 14 -3.48 3.02 -0.90
C TYR A 14 -3.68 1.56 -1.31
N PHE A 15 -2.66 1.02 -1.97
CA PHE A 15 -2.63 -0.39 -2.36
C PHE A 15 -1.92 -1.23 -1.30
N ALA A 16 -2.57 -2.30 -0.85
CA ALA A 16 -1.95 -3.35 -0.06
C ALA A 16 -1.34 -4.41 -0.98
N ALA A 17 -0.02 -4.54 -0.91
CA ALA A 17 0.71 -5.69 -1.43
C ALA A 17 0.65 -6.86 -0.43
N ILE A 18 0.75 -8.10 -0.93
CA ILE A 18 0.74 -9.29 -0.08
C ILE A 18 2.12 -9.48 0.56
N GLY A 19 2.22 -9.22 1.87
CA GLY A 19 3.42 -9.45 2.65
C GLY A 19 3.83 -10.93 2.66
N GLY A 20 5.14 -11.20 2.60
CA GLY A 20 5.70 -12.56 2.59
C GLY A 20 5.74 -13.24 1.21
N ALA A 21 5.10 -12.67 0.18
CA ALA A 21 5.06 -13.22 -1.17
C ALA A 21 6.11 -12.63 -2.13
N ALA A 22 7.23 -12.09 -1.61
CA ALA A 22 8.18 -11.31 -2.39
C ALA A 22 8.75 -12.05 -3.61
N ALA A 23 9.09 -13.34 -3.47
CA ALA A 23 9.61 -14.14 -4.59
C ALA A 23 8.58 -14.34 -5.72
N LEU A 24 7.28 -14.38 -5.38
CA LEU A 24 6.21 -14.45 -6.38
C LEU A 24 5.98 -13.07 -7.01
N MET A 25 5.93 -12.02 -6.20
CA MET A 25 5.75 -10.64 -6.66
C MET A 25 6.91 -10.16 -7.55
N ALA A 26 8.12 -10.65 -7.31
CA ALA A 26 9.28 -10.35 -8.15
C ALA A 26 9.08 -10.80 -9.61
N LYS A 27 8.22 -11.80 -9.87
CA LYS A 27 7.88 -12.23 -11.24
C LYS A 27 7.06 -11.18 -12.01
N CYS A 28 6.43 -10.24 -11.31
CA CYS A 28 5.69 -9.13 -11.91
C CYS A 28 6.61 -7.96 -12.29
N VAL A 29 7.89 -7.98 -11.91
CA VAL A 29 8.83 -6.89 -12.17
C VAL A 29 9.55 -7.15 -13.50
N GLU A 30 9.31 -6.28 -14.48
CA GLU A 30 9.95 -6.33 -15.80
C GLU A 30 11.31 -5.61 -15.80
N SER A 31 11.44 -4.55 -15.01
CA SER A 31 12.73 -3.85 -14.81
C SER A 31 12.80 -3.17 -13.45
N ALA A 32 14.03 -2.97 -12.96
CA ALA A 32 14.32 -2.25 -11.72
C ALA A 32 15.59 -1.40 -11.89
N GLU A 33 15.43 -0.09 -11.86
CA GLU A 33 16.51 0.89 -12.04
C GLU A 33 16.66 1.73 -10.78
N VAL A 34 17.89 1.89 -10.26
CA VAL A 34 18.18 2.85 -9.19
C VAL A 34 18.23 4.26 -9.79
N ILE A 35 17.41 5.18 -9.27
CA ILE A 35 17.27 6.54 -9.83
C ILE A 35 17.72 7.64 -8.88
N ALA A 36 17.95 7.34 -7.60
CA ALA A 36 18.52 8.26 -6.62
C ALA A 36 19.06 7.50 -5.39
N PHE A 37 20.06 8.09 -4.73
CA PHE A 37 20.63 7.63 -3.45
C PHE A 37 21.18 6.20 -3.50
N GLU A 38 22.03 5.90 -4.49
CA GLU A 38 22.59 4.57 -4.71
C GLU A 38 23.34 4.02 -3.48
N GLU A 39 23.95 4.90 -2.70
CA GLU A 39 24.65 4.58 -1.46
C GLU A 39 23.77 3.93 -0.38
N LEU A 40 22.44 4.10 -0.47
CA LEU A 40 21.47 3.48 0.45
C LEU A 40 21.17 2.01 0.12
N GLY A 41 21.76 1.45 -0.94
CA GLY A 41 21.64 0.03 -1.27
C GLY A 41 20.19 -0.40 -1.49
N THR A 42 19.67 -1.31 -0.66
CA THR A 42 18.28 -1.82 -0.77
C THR A 42 17.22 -0.76 -0.54
N GLU A 43 17.56 0.36 0.11
CA GLU A 43 16.65 1.47 0.40
C GLU A 43 16.68 2.58 -0.68
N ALA A 44 17.58 2.49 -1.66
CA ALA A 44 17.66 3.45 -2.76
C ALA A 44 16.33 3.55 -3.54
N VAL A 45 16.03 4.74 -4.06
CA VAL A 45 14.81 4.98 -4.83
C VAL A 45 14.93 4.24 -6.16
N ARG A 46 13.95 3.37 -6.44
CA ARG A 46 13.93 2.55 -7.66
C ARG A 46 12.73 2.88 -8.53
N ARG A 47 12.98 3.02 -9.82
CA ARG A 47 11.94 3.00 -10.86
C ARG A 47 11.73 1.55 -11.27
N LEU A 48 10.53 1.04 -11.01
CA LEU A 48 10.12 -0.31 -11.38
C LEU A 48 9.13 -0.25 -12.54
N THR A 49 9.36 -1.06 -13.58
CA THR A 49 8.30 -1.41 -14.54
C THR A 49 7.70 -2.72 -14.07
N VAL A 50 6.38 -2.74 -13.90
CA VAL A 50 5.65 -3.93 -13.44
C VAL A 50 4.51 -4.27 -14.38
N LYS A 51 4.23 -5.56 -14.49
CA LYS A 51 3.11 -6.10 -15.27
C LYS A 51 2.28 -7.04 -14.39
N GLU A 52 0.96 -6.84 -14.40
CA GLU A 52 -0.01 -7.67 -13.68
C GLU A 52 0.34 -7.84 -12.19
N LEU A 53 0.80 -6.76 -11.54
CA LEU A 53 1.14 -6.76 -10.12
C LEU A 53 -0.14 -6.91 -9.27
N PRO A 54 -0.31 -8.02 -8.51
CA PRO A 54 -1.50 -8.21 -7.70
C PRO A 54 -1.45 -7.32 -6.45
N VAL A 55 -2.44 -6.44 -6.33
CA VAL A 55 -2.62 -5.55 -5.18
C VAL A 55 -4.11 -5.36 -4.87
N VAL A 56 -4.41 -4.94 -3.63
CA VAL A 56 -5.77 -4.64 -3.18
C VAL A 56 -5.89 -3.17 -2.82
N VAL A 57 -6.97 -2.51 -3.24
CA VAL A 57 -7.32 -1.18 -2.72
C VAL A 57 -7.72 -1.33 -1.25
N ALA A 58 -6.82 -0.99 -0.34
CA ALA A 58 -7.08 -1.09 1.10
C ALA A 58 -7.57 0.24 1.69
N ILE A 59 -7.24 1.37 1.07
CA ILE A 59 -7.85 2.67 1.36
C ILE A 59 -8.19 3.36 0.04
N ASP A 60 -9.45 3.75 -0.14
CA ASP A 60 -9.89 4.48 -1.33
C ASP A 60 -9.85 6.01 -1.14
N CYS A 61 -10.02 6.76 -2.23
CA CYS A 61 -9.99 8.21 -2.23
C CYS A 61 -11.18 8.88 -1.50
N ARG A 62 -12.17 8.10 -1.04
CA ARG A 62 -13.30 8.59 -0.24
C ARG A 62 -13.05 8.42 1.25
N GLY A 63 -11.96 7.74 1.61
CA GLY A 63 -11.56 7.47 2.99
C GLY A 63 -12.14 6.16 3.54
N ASN A 64 -12.64 5.27 2.68
CA ASN A 64 -12.98 3.92 3.11
C ASN A 64 -11.69 3.15 3.40
N ASP A 65 -11.57 2.56 4.58
CA ASP A 65 -10.37 1.88 5.08
C ASP A 65 -10.75 0.47 5.58
N VAL A 66 -10.24 -0.56 4.89
CA VAL A 66 -10.57 -1.96 5.22
C VAL A 66 -10.03 -2.40 6.58
N TYR A 67 -8.91 -1.81 7.04
CA TYR A 67 -8.31 -2.14 8.33
C TYR A 67 -9.12 -1.57 9.49
N LYS A 68 -9.71 -0.38 9.30
CA LYS A 68 -10.66 0.19 10.26
C LYS A 68 -11.93 -0.65 10.31
N LEU A 69 -12.51 -0.96 9.16
CA LEU A 69 -13.72 -1.78 9.05
C LEU A 69 -13.55 -3.16 9.71
N ALA A 70 -12.43 -3.86 9.42
CA ALA A 70 -12.16 -5.16 10.00
C ALA A 70 -12.08 -5.11 11.54
N ARG A 71 -11.44 -4.08 12.11
CA ARG A 71 -11.36 -3.90 13.56
C ARG A 71 -12.73 -3.63 14.19
N GLU A 72 -13.59 -2.87 13.53
CA GLU A 72 -14.94 -2.58 14.00
C GLU A 72 -15.82 -3.84 13.98
N ILE A 73 -15.71 -4.67 12.94
CA ILE A 73 -16.44 -5.94 12.83
C ILE A 73 -15.98 -6.94 13.90
N ILE A 74 -14.66 -7.07 14.10
CA ILE A 74 -14.08 -8.07 15.00
C ILE A 74 -14.25 -7.68 16.47
N ASN A 75 -14.29 -6.40 16.80
CA ASN A 75 -14.55 -5.94 18.17
C ASN A 75 -15.73 -4.94 18.22
N PRO A 76 -16.98 -5.44 18.34
CA PRO A 76 -18.18 -4.60 18.34
C PRO A 76 -18.33 -3.73 19.61
N LEU A 77 -17.45 -3.87 20.60
CA LEU A 77 -17.47 -3.04 21.81
C LEU A 77 -16.66 -1.75 21.67
N ASN A 78 -15.85 -1.59 20.61
CA ASN A 78 -15.01 -0.40 20.38
C ASN A 78 -15.79 0.89 20.04
N HIS A 79 -17.12 0.83 19.95
CA HIS A 79 -17.99 1.99 19.64
C HIS A 79 -18.70 2.56 20.88
N LEU A 80 -18.42 2.01 22.08
CA LEU A 80 -19.11 2.34 23.33
C LEU A 80 -18.33 3.30 24.25
N ASP A 81 -17.17 3.80 23.81
CA ASP A 81 -16.38 4.80 24.53
C ASP A 81 -16.52 6.21 23.89
#